data_AF-A0A0C9U087-F1
#
_entry.id   AF-A0A0C9U087-F1
#
_cell.length_a   1.000
_cell.length_b   1.000
_cell.length_c   1.000
_cell.angle_alpha   90.00
_cell.angle_beta   90.00
_cell.angle_gamma   90.00
#
_symmetry.space_group_name_H-M   'P 1'
#
loop_
_entity.id
_entity.type
_entity.pdbx_description
1 polymer ?
#
loop_
_entity_poly.entity_id
_entity_poly.type
_entity_poly.pdbx_seq_one_letter_code
_entity_poly.pdbx_strand_id
1 'polypeptide(L)'
;MRHISEDSTLHLNHDRATVSTVLDALDQHNWVHLACHGLQDASDPLKSGFALHDGRLELKSLMTKSLDHAQMAFLSACQTAKGDDKLPEEAVHLAAGMLTAGFPSAVATMWSIGDDDACIVAEAFYSIMAEKRHGSEELEVAYALHEAVKQLLDKVGEKNFVKWVPFVHYGL
;
A
#
# COMPACT_ATOMS: atom_id res chain seq x y z
N MET A 1 -8.82 -8.29 -7.97
CA MET A 1 -7.69 -7.91 -8.82
C MET A 1 -7.83 -8.63 -10.16
N ARG A 2 -8.65 -8.12 -11.08
CA ARG A 2 -9.00 -8.82 -12.34
C ARG A 2 -8.07 -8.51 -13.52
N HIS A 3 -7.17 -7.54 -13.33
CA HIS A 3 -6.32 -6.96 -14.38
C HIS A 3 -4.87 -7.45 -14.33
N ILE A 4 -4.51 -8.28 -13.34
CA ILE A 4 -3.20 -8.94 -13.25
C ILE A 4 -3.42 -10.45 -13.44
N SER A 5 -2.56 -11.10 -14.20
CA SER A 5 -2.65 -12.55 -14.44
C SER A 5 -2.58 -13.33 -13.12
N GLU A 6 -3.48 -14.30 -12.95
CA GLU A 6 -3.50 -15.22 -11.80
C GLU A 6 -2.19 -16.00 -11.69
N ASP A 7 -1.58 -16.37 -12.81
CA ASP A 7 -0.29 -17.08 -12.86
C ASP A 7 0.89 -16.22 -12.37
N SER A 8 0.68 -14.90 -12.21
CA SER A 8 1.69 -13.94 -11.75
C SER A 8 1.38 -13.32 -10.39
N THR A 9 0.37 -13.82 -9.68
CA THR A 9 -0.09 -13.22 -8.42
C THR A 9 -0.16 -14.25 -7.30
N LEU A 10 0.54 -13.97 -6.19
CA LEU A 10 0.41 -14.75 -4.95
C LEU A 10 -0.64 -14.11 -4.03
N HIS A 11 -1.71 -14.85 -3.74
CA HIS A 11 -2.76 -14.42 -2.80
C HIS A 11 -2.59 -15.10 -1.44
N LEU A 12 -2.21 -14.33 -0.43
CA LEU A 12 -2.11 -14.76 0.97
C LEU A 12 -3.31 -14.23 1.76
N ASN A 13 -4.20 -15.13 2.16
CA ASN A 13 -5.40 -14.80 2.94
C ASN A 13 -5.45 -15.69 4.19
N HIS A 14 -6.04 -15.16 5.27
CA HIS A 14 -6.28 -15.89 6.52
C HIS A 14 -5.00 -16.60 7.01
N ASP A 15 -5.08 -17.89 7.31
CA ASP A 15 -4.00 -18.74 7.81
C ASP A 15 -2.74 -18.77 6.94
N ARG A 16 -2.83 -18.38 5.66
CA ARG A 16 -1.68 -18.26 4.76
C ARG A 16 -0.94 -16.92 4.88
N ALA A 17 -1.58 -15.89 5.44
CA ALA A 17 -1.01 -14.55 5.59
C ALA A 17 -0.24 -14.44 6.92
N THR A 18 0.75 -15.30 7.13
CA THR A 18 1.63 -15.23 8.32
C THR A 18 2.76 -14.23 8.10
N VAL A 19 3.36 -13.74 9.19
CA VAL A 19 4.51 -12.82 9.12
C VAL A 19 5.65 -13.43 8.30
N SER A 20 5.99 -14.71 8.54
CA SER A 20 7.06 -15.38 7.80
C SER A 20 6.73 -15.48 6.31
N THR A 21 5.53 -15.96 5.96
CA THR A 21 5.14 -16.17 4.55
C THR A 21 5.08 -14.85 3.77
N VAL A 22 4.61 -13.78 4.41
CA VAL A 22 4.59 -12.45 3.78
C VAL A 22 6.02 -11.93 3.57
N LEU A 23 6.90 -12.06 4.57
CA LEU A 23 8.30 -11.67 4.42
C LEU A 23 8.98 -12.45 3.29
N ASP A 24 8.79 -13.78 3.20
CA ASP A 24 9.36 -14.60 2.14
C ASP A 24 8.82 -14.20 0.75
N ALA A 25 7.52 -13.87 0.67
CA ALA A 25 6.89 -13.43 -0.56
C ALA A 25 7.45 -12.07 -1.05
N LEU A 26 7.75 -11.14 -0.13
CA LEU A 26 8.36 -9.85 -0.48
C LEU A 26 9.70 -10.02 -1.19
N ASP A 27 10.48 -11.07 -0.87
CA ASP A 27 11.77 -11.35 -1.52
C ASP A 27 11.63 -11.85 -2.97
N GLN A 28 10.42 -12.26 -3.39
CA GLN A 28 10.19 -12.89 -4.70
C GLN A 28 9.28 -12.07 -5.61
N HIS A 29 8.64 -11.01 -5.09
CA HIS A 29 7.67 -10.21 -5.82
C HIS A 29 8.09 -8.75 -5.88
N ASN A 30 7.94 -8.14 -7.05
CA ASN A 30 8.26 -6.74 -7.28
C ASN A 30 7.14 -5.80 -6.82
N TRP A 31 5.89 -6.26 -6.79
CA TRP A 31 4.73 -5.49 -6.32
C TRP A 31 4.15 -6.15 -5.07
N VAL A 32 3.68 -5.33 -4.13
CA VAL A 32 2.91 -5.82 -2.97
C VAL A 32 1.62 -5.02 -2.80
N HIS A 33 0.54 -5.71 -2.46
CA HIS A 33 -0.72 -5.12 -2.05
C HIS A 33 -1.08 -5.59 -0.64
N LEU A 34 -1.18 -4.68 0.32
CA LEU A 34 -1.56 -4.98 1.70
C LEU A 34 -2.94 -4.41 1.99
N ALA A 35 -3.96 -5.27 1.93
CA ALA A 35 -5.34 -4.97 2.33
C ALA A 35 -5.62 -5.57 3.72
N CYS A 36 -5.15 -4.89 4.75
CA CYS A 36 -5.25 -5.33 6.14
C CYS A 36 -5.30 -4.13 7.08
N HIS A 37 -5.31 -4.36 8.40
CA HIS A 37 -5.26 -3.25 9.35
C HIS A 37 -3.82 -2.77 9.55
N GLY A 38 -3.61 -1.46 9.46
CA GLY A 38 -2.40 -0.80 9.97
C GLY A 38 -2.50 -0.68 11.49
N LEU A 39 -1.40 -0.98 12.17
CA LEU A 39 -1.27 -0.89 13.63
C LEU A 39 -0.17 0.10 13.94
N GLN A 40 -0.52 1.25 14.52
CA GLN A 40 0.44 2.28 14.93
C GLN A 40 0.78 2.12 16.42
N ASP A 41 2.06 2.22 16.76
CA ASP A 41 2.56 2.24 18.14
C ASP A 41 3.20 3.59 18.43
N ALA A 42 2.46 4.47 19.12
CA ALA A 42 2.91 5.82 19.47
C ALA A 42 4.04 5.85 20.51
N SER A 43 4.34 4.72 21.17
CA SER A 43 5.42 4.64 22.16
C SER A 43 6.73 4.17 21.55
N ASP A 44 6.65 3.30 20.54
CA ASP A 44 7.78 2.73 19.82
C ASP A 44 7.40 2.59 18.34
N PRO A 45 7.61 3.64 17.52
CA PRO A 45 7.16 3.66 16.13
C PRO A 45 7.69 2.51 15.27
N LEU A 46 8.83 1.91 15.63
CA LEU A 46 9.39 0.75 14.92
C LEU A 46 8.58 -0.54 15.14
N LYS A 47 7.73 -0.58 16.19
CA LYS A 47 6.75 -1.63 16.43
C LYS A 47 5.42 -1.39 15.74
N SER A 48 5.22 -0.25 15.06
CA SER A 48 4.11 -0.10 14.12
C SER A 48 4.23 -1.16 13.02
N GLY A 49 3.11 -1.57 12.42
CA GLY A 49 3.14 -2.63 11.42
C GLY A 49 1.78 -2.95 10.80
N PHE A 50 1.75 -4.05 10.07
CA PHE A 50 0.52 -4.58 9.46
C PHE A 50 0.00 -5.77 10.26
N ALA A 51 -1.30 -5.82 10.52
CA ALA A 51 -1.94 -6.96 11.16
C ALA A 51 -2.00 -8.15 10.18
N LEU A 52 -1.34 -9.25 10.56
CA LEU A 52 -1.30 -10.52 9.85
C LEU A 52 -1.92 -11.63 10.71
N HIS A 53 -2.02 -12.84 10.17
CA HIS A 53 -2.74 -13.93 10.83
C HIS A 53 -2.18 -14.32 12.20
N ASP A 54 -0.86 -14.43 12.28
CA ASP A 54 -0.13 -14.92 13.46
C ASP A 54 0.55 -13.79 14.25
N GLY A 55 0.36 -12.53 13.84
CA GLY A 55 0.96 -11.40 14.53
C GLY A 55 1.02 -10.13 13.71
N ARG A 56 2.04 -9.32 13.99
CA ARG A 56 2.27 -8.02 13.36
C ARG A 56 3.52 -8.08 12.50
N LEU A 57 3.40 -7.68 11.24
CA LEU A 57 4.56 -7.38 10.41
C LEU A 57 5.08 -6.00 10.78
N GLU A 58 6.02 -5.96 11.71
CA GLU A 58 6.59 -4.73 12.24
C GLU A 58 7.50 -4.01 11.25
N LEU A 59 7.53 -2.68 11.33
CA LEU A 59 8.44 -1.83 10.57
C LEU A 59 9.90 -2.24 10.77
N LYS A 60 10.28 -2.57 12.01
CA LYS A 60 11.63 -3.07 12.32
C LYS A 60 12.01 -4.28 11.46
N SER A 61 11.09 -5.22 11.23
CA SER A 61 11.34 -6.39 10.38
C SER A 61 11.47 -6.00 8.91
N LEU A 62 10.60 -5.10 8.42
CA LEU A 62 10.64 -4.60 7.04
C LEU A 62 11.94 -3.83 6.76
N MET A 63 12.39 -2.98 7.67
CA MET A 63 13.60 -2.17 7.51
C MET A 63 14.89 -3.00 7.53
N THR A 64 14.84 -4.27 7.92
CA THR A 64 16.00 -5.18 7.85
C THR A 64 16.15 -5.86 6.48
N LYS A 65 15.15 -5.71 5.59
CA LYS A 65 15.19 -6.24 4.23
C LYS A 65 15.96 -5.29 3.29
N SER A 66 16.49 -5.86 2.20
CA SER A 66 16.95 -5.11 1.02
C SER A 66 16.25 -5.71 -0.20
N LEU A 67 15.14 -5.11 -0.60
CA LEU A 67 14.29 -5.60 -1.70
C LEU A 67 14.66 -4.91 -3.01
N ASP A 68 15.84 -5.23 -3.55
CA ASP A 68 16.40 -4.53 -4.72
C ASP A 68 15.56 -4.73 -6.01
N HIS A 69 14.70 -5.76 -6.05
CA HIS A 69 13.75 -6.04 -7.14
C HIS A 69 12.37 -5.38 -6.93
N ALA A 70 12.13 -4.73 -5.79
CA ALA A 70 10.86 -4.09 -5.49
C ALA A 70 10.62 -2.90 -6.41
N GLN A 71 9.34 -2.68 -6.76
CA GLN A 71 8.91 -1.61 -7.64
C GLN A 71 7.81 -0.77 -7.03
N MET A 72 6.82 -1.36 -6.36
CA MET A 72 5.74 -0.59 -5.75
C MET A 72 5.01 -1.33 -4.63
N ALA A 73 4.64 -0.60 -3.58
CA ALA A 73 3.77 -1.06 -2.51
C ALA A 73 2.42 -0.33 -2.54
N PHE A 74 1.32 -1.06 -2.55
CA PHE A 74 -0.03 -0.50 -2.41
C PHE A 74 -0.59 -0.86 -1.03
N LEU A 75 -0.76 0.15 -0.18
CA LEU A 75 -1.17 -0.03 1.21
C LEU A 75 -2.64 0.34 1.37
N SER A 76 -3.53 -0.62 1.11
CA SER A 76 -4.97 -0.55 1.39
C SER A 76 -5.26 -0.77 2.88
N ALA A 77 -4.56 -0.04 3.74
CA ALA A 77 -4.70 -0.16 5.19
C ALA A 77 -4.93 1.23 5.79
N CYS A 78 -5.87 1.32 6.72
CA CYS A 78 -6.23 2.57 7.37
C CYS A 78 -5.00 3.19 8.04
N GLN A 79 -4.87 4.52 7.95
CA GLN A 79 -3.83 5.27 8.67
C GLN A 79 -2.39 4.86 8.36
N THR A 80 -2.17 4.32 7.16
CA THR A 80 -0.82 3.99 6.65
C THR A 80 0.01 5.21 6.32
N ALA A 81 -0.64 6.37 6.16
CA ALA A 81 -0.05 7.71 6.02
C ALA A 81 -0.54 8.68 7.11
N LYS A 82 -1.01 8.17 8.28
CA LYS A 82 -1.31 9.01 9.47
C LYS A 82 -0.08 9.12 10.38
N GLY A 83 0.36 10.36 10.64
CA GLY A 83 1.56 10.63 11.43
C GLY A 83 1.30 10.40 12.91
N ASP A 84 2.37 10.42 13.71
CA ASP A 84 2.22 10.45 15.15
C ASP A 84 1.58 11.80 15.57
N ASP A 85 0.62 11.78 16.50
CA ASP A 85 -0.09 13.01 16.92
C ASP A 85 0.85 14.00 17.66
N LYS A 86 1.98 13.55 18.20
CA LYS A 86 3.04 14.37 18.81
C LYS A 86 4.17 14.70 17.83
N LEU A 87 4.37 13.87 16.81
CA LEU A 87 5.39 14.06 15.78
C LEU A 87 4.74 13.93 14.38
N PRO A 88 3.84 14.85 14.00
CA PRO A 88 3.10 14.77 12.74
C PRO A 88 4.00 14.86 11.51
N GLU A 89 5.22 15.40 11.68
CA GLU A 89 6.25 15.48 10.63
C GLU A 89 7.25 14.32 10.66
N GLU A 90 7.31 13.52 11.75
CA GLU A 90 8.12 12.30 11.76
C GLU A 90 7.30 11.20 11.12
N ALA A 91 7.48 11.09 9.81
CA ALA A 91 6.86 10.10 8.98
C ALA A 91 7.39 8.68 9.25
N VAL A 92 7.27 8.17 10.48
CA VAL A 92 7.28 6.71 10.72
C VAL A 92 5.93 6.14 10.30
N HIS A 93 5.62 6.36 9.03
CA HIS A 93 4.46 5.83 8.37
C HIS A 93 4.80 4.46 7.82
N LEU A 94 3.81 3.58 7.78
CA LEU A 94 3.95 2.27 7.16
C LEU A 94 4.49 2.39 5.72
N ALA A 95 4.12 3.46 5.00
CA ALA A 95 4.69 3.83 3.70
C ALA A 95 6.22 4.05 3.73
N ALA A 96 6.74 4.83 4.69
CA ALA A 96 8.18 5.07 4.82
C ALA A 96 8.96 3.79 5.15
N GLY A 97 8.35 2.88 5.91
CA GLY A 97 8.87 1.54 6.13
C GLY A 97 9.04 0.74 4.84
N MET A 98 8.05 0.79 3.94
CA MET A 98 8.15 0.15 2.62
C MET A 98 9.25 0.79 1.77
N LEU A 99 9.35 2.12 1.77
CA LEU A 99 10.42 2.82 1.05
C LEU A 99 11.81 2.41 1.57
N THR A 100 11.97 2.32 2.89
CA THR A 100 13.21 1.90 3.53
C THR A 100 13.56 0.44 3.23
N ALA A 101 12.54 -0.43 3.09
CA ALA A 101 12.73 -1.83 2.72
C ALA A 101 13.18 -2.03 1.26
N GLY A 102 13.10 -0.99 0.41
CA GLY A 102 13.57 -1.01 -0.98
C GLY A 102 12.50 -0.71 -2.03
N PHE A 103 11.23 -0.49 -1.65
CA PHE A 103 10.21 -0.08 -2.61
C PHE A 103 10.45 1.37 -3.08
N PRO A 104 10.64 1.65 -4.37
CA PRO A 104 10.86 3.03 -4.84
C PRO A 104 9.57 3.87 -4.83
N SER A 105 8.39 3.23 -4.75
CA SER A 105 7.09 3.88 -4.71
C SER A 105 6.11 3.20 -3.76
N ALA A 106 5.31 3.99 -3.04
CA ALA A 106 4.26 3.51 -2.14
C ALA A 106 2.97 4.33 -2.27
N VAL A 107 1.84 3.65 -2.45
CA VAL A 107 0.49 4.23 -2.30
C VAL A 107 -0.01 3.93 -0.89
N ALA A 108 -0.56 4.93 -0.20
CA ALA A 108 -1.05 4.81 1.18
C ALA A 108 -2.29 5.67 1.43
N THR A 109 -2.86 5.58 2.63
CA THR A 109 -4.04 6.34 3.05
C THR A 109 -3.80 7.12 4.34
N MET A 110 -4.13 8.42 4.33
CA MET A 110 -3.94 9.31 5.49
C MET A 110 -4.92 9.02 6.63
N TRP A 111 -6.10 8.49 6.33
CA TRP A 111 -7.10 8.07 7.32
C TRP A 111 -7.89 6.85 6.80
N SER A 112 -8.79 6.34 7.63
CA SER A 112 -9.61 5.18 7.28
C SER A 112 -10.49 5.44 6.07
N ILE A 113 -10.41 4.55 5.09
CA ILE A 113 -11.27 4.51 3.91
C ILE A 113 -12.29 3.38 4.04
N GLY A 114 -13.45 3.51 3.38
CA GLY A 114 -14.42 2.42 3.30
C GLY A 114 -13.97 1.36 2.29
N ASP A 115 -14.28 0.09 2.57
CA ASP A 115 -13.88 -1.05 1.72
C ASP A 115 -14.34 -0.90 0.27
N ASP A 116 -15.57 -0.42 0.05
CA ASP A 116 -16.09 -0.18 -1.30
C ASP A 116 -15.27 0.87 -2.06
N ASP A 117 -14.89 1.95 -1.38
CA ASP A 117 -14.10 3.05 -1.96
C ASP A 117 -12.66 2.55 -2.25
N ALA A 118 -12.09 1.75 -1.34
CA ALA A 118 -10.78 1.10 -1.52
C ALA A 118 -10.75 0.17 -2.73
N CYS A 119 -11.81 -0.63 -2.92
CA CYS A 119 -11.94 -1.55 -4.03
C CYS A 119 -11.98 -0.81 -5.38
N ILE A 120 -12.73 0.30 -5.47
CA ILE A 120 -12.82 1.13 -6.67
C ILE A 120 -11.44 1.66 -7.06
N VAL A 121 -10.71 2.25 -6.11
CA VAL A 121 -9.39 2.83 -6.38
C VAL A 121 -8.39 1.74 -6.74
N ALA A 122 -8.36 0.62 -6.02
CA ALA A 122 -7.46 -0.49 -6.33
C ALA A 122 -7.74 -1.09 -7.72
N GLU A 123 -9.01 -1.31 -8.08
CA GLU A 123 -9.38 -1.86 -9.39
C GLU A 123 -8.95 -0.92 -10.53
N ALA A 124 -9.29 0.37 -10.42
CA ALA A 124 -8.90 1.38 -11.41
C ALA A 124 -7.37 1.51 -11.52
N PHE A 125 -6.68 1.58 -10.36
CA PHE A 125 -5.22 1.68 -10.30
C PHE A 125 -4.55 0.50 -11.02
N TYR A 126 -4.92 -0.74 -10.71
CA TYR A 126 -4.29 -1.90 -11.34
C TYR A 126 -4.66 -2.08 -12.82
N SER A 127 -5.85 -1.63 -13.25
CA SER A 127 -6.19 -1.61 -14.68
C SER A 127 -5.23 -0.71 -15.46
N ILE A 128 -5.03 0.52 -14.97
CA ILE A 128 -4.13 1.49 -15.60
C ILE A 128 -2.68 0.98 -15.59
N MET A 129 -2.24 0.41 -14.47
CA MET A 129 -0.89 -0.15 -14.33
C MET A 129 -0.65 -1.33 -15.28
N ALA A 130 -1.64 -2.20 -15.45
CA ALA A 130 -1.56 -3.32 -16.40
C ALA A 130 -1.46 -2.83 -17.84
N GLU A 131 -2.27 -1.84 -18.23
CA GLU A 131 -2.24 -1.24 -19.57
C GLU A 131 -0.88 -0.59 -19.86
N LYS A 132 -0.34 0.20 -18.92
CA LYS A 132 0.94 0.92 -19.11
C LYS A 132 2.16 0.01 -19.11
N ARG A 133 2.12 -1.12 -18.39
CA ARG A 133 3.19 -2.12 -18.41
C ARG A 133 3.44 -2.69 -19.82
N HIS A 134 2.45 -2.61 -20.72
CA HIS A 134 2.61 -3.02 -22.11
C HIS A 134 3.15 -1.93 -23.04
N GLY A 135 3.27 -0.68 -22.59
CA GLY A 135 3.60 0.48 -23.43
C GLY A 135 4.73 1.39 -22.94
N SER A 136 5.19 1.28 -21.69
CA SER A 136 6.27 2.09 -21.09
C SER A 136 7.21 1.24 -20.24
N GLU A 137 8.50 1.61 -20.19
CA GLU A 137 9.48 1.03 -19.26
C GLU A 137 9.34 1.62 -17.85
N GLU A 138 8.78 2.82 -17.71
CA GLU A 138 8.66 3.53 -16.43
C GLU A 138 7.28 3.34 -15.80
N LEU A 139 7.29 3.00 -14.51
CA LEU A 139 6.10 2.69 -13.72
C LEU A 139 5.45 4.00 -13.22
N GLU A 140 4.39 4.47 -13.89
CA GLU A 140 3.76 5.76 -13.53
C GLU A 140 2.74 5.62 -12.38
N VAL A 141 3.20 5.24 -11.19
CA VAL A 141 2.37 4.98 -10.00
C VAL A 141 1.53 6.19 -9.60
N ALA A 142 2.16 7.37 -9.53
CA ALA A 142 1.49 8.61 -9.17
C ALA A 142 0.35 8.95 -10.14
N TYR A 143 0.57 8.75 -11.44
CA TYR A 143 -0.45 8.94 -12.47
C TYR A 143 -1.60 7.94 -12.33
N ALA A 144 -1.27 6.66 -12.15
CA ALA A 144 -2.28 5.62 -11.97
C ALA A 144 -3.15 5.90 -10.74
N LEU A 145 -2.54 6.36 -9.64
CA LEU A 145 -3.28 6.77 -8.45
C LEU A 145 -4.17 7.99 -8.72
N HIS A 146 -3.64 9.02 -9.40
CA HIS A 146 -4.38 10.22 -9.73
C HIS A 146 -5.67 9.91 -10.52
N GLU A 147 -5.56 9.10 -11.57
CA GLU A 147 -6.71 8.71 -12.39
C GLU A 147 -7.67 7.79 -11.63
N ALA A 148 -7.16 6.88 -10.79
CA ALA A 148 -8.01 6.05 -9.93
C ALA A 148 -8.82 6.87 -8.90
N VAL A 149 -8.20 7.89 -8.28
CA VAL A 149 -8.88 8.81 -7.37
C VAL A 149 -9.90 9.67 -8.10
N LYS A 150 -9.63 10.10 -9.35
CA LYS A 150 -10.61 10.82 -10.19
C LYS A 150 -11.85 9.97 -10.46
N GLN A 151 -11.69 8.68 -10.76
CA GLN A 151 -12.84 7.79 -10.91
C GLN A 151 -13.66 7.65 -9.62
N LEU A 152 -13.00 7.57 -8.46
CA LEU A 152 -13.69 7.58 -7.19
C LEU A 152 -14.43 8.90 -6.98
N LEU A 153 -13.78 10.04 -7.24
CA LEU A 153 -14.34 11.38 -7.16
C LEU A 153 -15.61 11.53 -8.00
N ASP A 154 -15.59 11.07 -9.25
CA ASP A 154 -16.75 11.11 -10.15
C ASP A 154 -17.92 10.29 -9.60
N LYS A 155 -17.64 9.17 -8.92
CA LYS A 155 -18.64 8.26 -8.36
C LYS A 155 -19.23 8.77 -7.04
N VAL A 156 -18.41 9.36 -6.18
CA VAL A 156 -18.85 9.79 -4.83
C VAL A 156 -19.23 11.27 -4.78
N GLY A 157 -18.79 12.08 -5.75
CA GLY A 157 -19.01 13.52 -5.83
C GLY A 157 -18.08 14.35 -4.94
N GLU A 158 -17.77 15.56 -5.39
CA GLU A 158 -16.76 16.46 -4.80
C GLU A 158 -16.95 16.72 -3.30
N LYS A 159 -18.20 16.82 -2.84
CA LYS A 159 -18.53 17.13 -1.44
C LYS A 159 -18.14 16.01 -0.47
N ASN A 160 -17.87 14.80 -0.95
CA ASN A 160 -17.51 13.65 -0.14
C ASN A 160 -15.97 13.50 0.01
N PHE A 161 -15.29 14.60 0.35
CA PHE A 161 -13.83 14.68 0.46
C PHE A 161 -13.21 13.62 1.38
N VAL A 162 -13.91 13.18 2.43
CA VAL A 162 -13.46 12.13 3.34
C VAL A 162 -13.21 10.80 2.61
N LYS A 163 -13.88 10.55 1.48
CA LYS A 163 -13.76 9.31 0.70
C LYS A 163 -12.57 9.31 -0.24
N TRP A 164 -12.28 10.42 -0.92
CA TRP A 164 -11.34 10.43 -2.05
C TRP A 164 -10.02 11.20 -1.80
N VAL A 165 -9.98 12.13 -0.84
CA VAL A 165 -8.74 12.83 -0.46
C VAL A 165 -7.70 11.96 0.28
N PRO A 166 -8.02 10.87 1.01
CA PRO A 166 -7.01 10.20 1.85
C PRO A 166 -5.87 9.54 1.08
N PHE A 167 -6.06 9.24 -0.20
CA PHE A 167 -5.08 8.52 -1.00
C PHE A 167 -3.88 9.39 -1.32
N VAL A 168 -2.69 8.89 -0.99
CA VAL A 168 -1.42 9.58 -1.20
C VAL A 168 -0.40 8.64 -1.81
N HIS A 169 0.53 9.21 -2.58
CA HIS A 169 1.69 8.51 -3.13
C HIS A 169 2.97 9.11 -2.51
N TYR A 170 3.92 8.23 -2.21
CA TYR A 170 5.28 8.56 -1.80
C TYR A 170 6.27 7.86 -2.72
N GLY A 171 7.38 8.53 -3.02
CA GLY A 171 8.45 7.98 -3.84
C GLY A 171 8.58 8.67 -5.20
N LEU A 172 9.34 8.04 -6.09
CA LEU A 172 9.55 8.49 -7.46
C LEU A 172 8.42 8.03 -8.39
#